data_AF-A0A3L7SAX8-F1
#
_entry.id   AF-A0A3L7SAX8-F1
#
_cell.length_a   1.000
_cell.length_b   1.000
_cell.length_c   1.000
_cell.angle_alpha   90.00
_cell.angle_beta   90.00
_cell.angle_gamma   90.00
#
_symmetry.space_group_name_H-M   'P 1'
#
loop_
_entity.id
_entity.type
_entity.pdbx_description
1 polymer ?
#
loop_
_entity_poly.entity_id
_entity_poly.type
_entity_poly.pdbx_seq_one_letter_code
_entity_poly.pdbx_strand_id
1 'polypeptide(L)'
;MTQTSVHHEHADNATTFVADDSRAHWHDQSLWFIRTKRDKAAASLPEWEELRERASAIKLHTMSRLADYLEEFERNATKMGATVHWARTPAEHNQIVLDIIQKHGAKKVVKSKSMLTEECHLNPFLERNQIEVVDTDLGEWIVQLRNEPPSHIVMPAIHIKRAEIGELFHKHLGTDKGATDPPYLVNAARDELRRKFLNADVGITGVNFALADTGGFVVCTNEGNADLGVSLPKVHIACMGIEKLIPRGADLGVFLRLLARSATGQPITTYTSHFHGPMRGGEMHIVLLDNGRSDILGSPDFRRSLSCIRCGACMNTCPVYRRSGGHSYETTIPGPIGSILAPSRDAATHHSLPFACSLCGSCSDVCPVKIDLHTQLLTWRREIAVRGHLPWTKRASMKFARVLLGNTWLFGTSGRIGRWLLPKLPRFMVYNRFNVWGKQRELPPMPKQSFRELYRQRMKK
;
A
#
# COMPACT_ATOMS: atom_id res chain seq x y z
N MET A 1 -25.78 15.93 1.55
CA MET A 1 -24.92 17.03 1.05
C MET A 1 -23.62 16.40 0.58
N THR A 2 -23.48 16.21 -0.72
CA THR A 2 -22.25 15.71 -1.35
C THR A 2 -21.16 16.77 -1.18
N GLN A 3 -20.25 16.54 -0.22
CA GLN A 3 -18.96 17.22 -0.23
C GLN A 3 -18.33 16.91 -1.59
N THR A 4 -18.27 17.89 -2.48
CA THR A 4 -17.32 17.90 -3.58
C THR A 4 -15.94 17.86 -2.95
N SER A 5 -15.36 16.68 -2.79
CA SER A 5 -13.98 16.50 -2.37
C SER A 5 -13.11 17.27 -3.35
N VAL A 6 -12.50 18.35 -2.86
CA VAL A 6 -11.38 18.99 -3.54
C VAL A 6 -10.26 17.95 -3.49
N HIS A 7 -10.14 17.14 -4.54
CA HIS A 7 -9.10 16.12 -4.59
C HIS A 7 -7.76 16.83 -4.71
N HIS A 8 -6.93 16.70 -3.68
CA HIS A 8 -5.64 17.35 -3.61
C HIS A 8 -4.60 16.55 -4.38
N GLU A 9 -3.66 17.23 -5.04
CA GLU A 9 -2.55 16.55 -5.67
C GLU A 9 -1.64 15.94 -4.60
N HIS A 10 -1.06 14.77 -4.86
CA HIS A 10 -0.12 14.10 -3.94
C HIS A 10 0.96 15.05 -3.38
N ALA A 11 1.49 15.94 -4.23
CA ALA A 11 2.50 16.90 -3.84
C ALA A 11 1.98 17.93 -2.82
N ASP A 12 0.74 18.39 -2.96
CA ASP A 12 0.12 19.34 -2.04
C ASP A 12 -0.09 18.68 -0.68
N ASN A 13 -0.59 17.44 -0.66
CA ASN A 13 -0.80 16.66 0.57
C ASN A 13 0.49 16.34 1.32
N ALA A 14 1.61 16.23 0.60
CA ALA A 14 2.92 16.02 1.22
C ALA A 14 3.46 17.29 1.92
N THR A 15 2.93 18.48 1.63
CA THR A 15 3.49 19.76 2.10
C THR A 15 3.58 19.83 3.61
N THR A 16 2.51 19.48 4.33
CA THR A 16 2.48 19.53 5.80
C THR A 16 3.51 18.58 6.42
N PHE A 17 3.63 17.37 5.87
CA PHE A 17 4.58 16.37 6.38
C PHE A 17 6.04 16.77 6.09
N VAL A 18 6.31 17.31 4.90
CA VAL A 18 7.65 17.73 4.47
C VAL A 18 8.10 19.03 5.14
N ALA A 19 7.17 19.86 5.62
CA ALA A 19 7.49 21.09 6.34
C ALA A 19 8.21 20.82 7.68
N ASP A 20 7.94 19.68 8.33
CA ASP A 20 8.70 19.21 9.49
C ASP A 20 9.84 18.29 9.04
N ASP A 21 10.97 18.89 8.63
CA ASP A 21 12.13 18.13 8.12
C ASP A 21 12.67 17.13 9.14
N SER A 22 12.60 17.45 10.43
CA SER A 22 13.05 16.56 11.51
C SER A 22 12.21 15.28 11.56
N ARG A 23 10.88 15.40 11.46
CA ARG A 23 9.96 14.25 11.41
C ARG A 23 10.09 13.49 10.10
N ALA A 24 10.18 14.18 8.97
CA ALA A 24 10.36 13.55 7.67
C ALA A 24 11.67 12.74 7.62
N HIS A 25 12.76 13.25 8.21
CA HIS A 25 14.03 12.53 8.28
C HIS A 25 13.97 11.33 9.24
N TRP A 26 13.34 11.46 10.41
CA TRP A 26 13.11 10.34 11.33
C TRP A 26 12.28 9.21 10.70
N HIS A 27 11.21 9.57 9.98
CA HIS A 27 10.37 8.60 9.27
C HIS A 27 11.15 7.90 8.14
N ASP A 28 11.92 8.67 7.37
CA ASP A 28 12.81 8.16 6.33
C ASP A 28 13.83 7.14 6.89
N GLN A 29 14.49 7.48 8.00
CA GLN A 29 15.43 6.60 8.69
C GLN A 29 14.77 5.31 9.18
N SER A 30 13.55 5.39 9.71
CA SER A 30 12.80 4.23 10.20
C SER A 30 12.52 3.24 9.06
N LEU A 31 12.07 3.73 7.90
CA LEU A 31 11.86 2.89 6.71
C LEU A 31 13.17 2.37 6.13
N TRP A 32 14.23 3.18 6.13
CA TRP A 32 15.56 2.77 5.66
C TRP A 32 16.16 1.64 6.51
N PHE A 33 15.95 1.69 7.83
CA PHE A 33 16.35 0.63 8.74
C PHE A 33 15.70 -0.71 8.37
N ILE A 34 14.40 -0.70 8.07
CA ILE A 34 13.65 -1.89 7.66
C ILE A 34 14.12 -2.38 6.29
N ARG A 35 14.36 -1.46 5.35
CA ARG A 35 14.94 -1.81 4.04
C ARG A 35 16.30 -2.49 4.19
N THR A 36 17.16 -1.97 5.07
CA THR A 36 18.48 -2.56 5.34
C THR A 36 18.36 -3.97 5.92
N LYS A 37 17.41 -4.21 6.83
CA LYS A 37 17.12 -5.55 7.36
C LYS A 37 16.69 -6.52 6.26
N ARG A 38 15.80 -6.08 5.36
CA ARG A 38 15.39 -6.87 4.19
C ARG A 38 16.60 -7.26 3.34
N ASP A 39 17.49 -6.32 3.05
CA ASP A 39 18.65 -6.58 2.19
C ASP A 39 19.61 -7.59 2.83
N LYS A 40 19.84 -7.50 4.15
CA LYS A 40 20.60 -8.52 4.89
C LYS A 40 19.94 -9.90 4.86
N ALA A 41 18.62 -9.96 5.06
CA ALA A 41 17.87 -11.22 5.07
C ALA A 41 17.75 -11.86 3.67
N ALA A 42 17.77 -11.05 2.61
CA ALA A 42 17.85 -11.52 1.24
C ALA A 42 19.25 -12.05 0.92
N ALA A 43 20.30 -11.30 1.29
CA ALA A 43 21.69 -11.68 1.05
C ALA A 43 22.11 -12.95 1.81
N SER A 44 21.42 -13.31 2.90
CA SER A 44 21.69 -14.55 3.63
C SER A 44 21.13 -15.81 2.97
N LEU A 45 20.39 -15.69 1.85
CA LEU A 45 19.87 -16.81 1.08
C LEU A 45 20.53 -16.88 -0.30
N PRO A 46 21.42 -17.86 -0.55
CA PRO A 46 22.03 -18.06 -1.87
C PRO A 46 20.99 -18.22 -2.99
N GLU A 47 19.87 -18.86 -2.69
CA GLU A 47 18.77 -19.12 -3.63
C GLU A 47 17.74 -17.97 -3.73
N TRP A 48 18.03 -16.78 -3.21
CA TRP A 48 17.07 -15.66 -3.14
C TRP A 48 16.42 -15.33 -4.49
N GLU A 49 17.21 -15.23 -5.57
CA GLU A 49 16.67 -14.93 -6.90
C GLU A 49 15.84 -16.08 -7.47
N GLU A 50 16.23 -17.33 -7.22
CA GLU A 50 15.46 -18.51 -7.62
C GLU A 50 14.09 -18.54 -6.92
N LEU A 51 14.04 -18.21 -5.62
CA LEU A 51 12.79 -18.08 -4.88
C LEU A 51 11.88 -17.02 -5.51
N ARG A 52 12.44 -15.87 -5.91
CA ARG A 52 11.69 -14.79 -6.54
C ARG A 52 11.15 -15.18 -7.91
N GLU A 53 11.95 -15.87 -8.72
CA GLU A 53 11.52 -16.40 -10.02
C GLU A 53 10.39 -17.41 -9.84
N ARG A 54 10.56 -18.36 -8.91
CA ARG A 54 9.53 -19.37 -8.62
C ARG A 54 8.24 -18.74 -8.14
N ALA A 55 8.29 -17.76 -7.24
CA ALA A 55 7.11 -17.05 -6.78
C ALA A 55 6.42 -16.27 -7.89
N SER A 56 7.19 -15.62 -8.77
CA SER A 56 6.66 -14.92 -9.94
C SER A 56 5.95 -15.89 -10.88
N ALA A 57 6.59 -17.01 -11.22
CA ALA A 57 6.02 -18.05 -12.08
C ALA A 57 4.71 -18.62 -11.50
N ILE A 58 4.70 -18.94 -10.19
CA ILE A 58 3.49 -19.43 -9.51
C ILE A 58 2.37 -18.40 -9.59
N LYS A 59 2.63 -17.12 -9.28
CA LYS A 59 1.59 -16.09 -9.35
C LYS A 59 1.11 -15.86 -10.78
N LEU A 60 1.99 -15.82 -11.77
CA LEU A 60 1.60 -15.68 -13.18
C LEU A 60 0.71 -16.84 -13.64
N HIS A 61 1.10 -18.07 -13.31
CA HIS A 61 0.29 -19.28 -13.57
C HIS A 61 -1.08 -19.17 -12.90
N THR A 62 -1.11 -18.82 -11.61
CA THR A 62 -2.35 -18.68 -10.85
C THR A 62 -3.27 -17.62 -11.45
N MET A 63 -2.73 -16.46 -11.80
CA MET A 63 -3.52 -15.37 -12.40
C MET A 63 -4.05 -15.76 -13.79
N SER A 64 -3.30 -16.53 -14.58
CA SER A 64 -3.77 -17.00 -15.89
C SER A 64 -4.94 -17.98 -15.82
N ARG A 65 -5.15 -18.62 -14.66
CA ARG A 65 -6.21 -19.61 -14.40
C ARG A 65 -7.05 -19.21 -13.18
N LEU A 66 -7.18 -17.91 -12.94
CA LEU A 66 -7.75 -17.44 -11.68
C LEU A 66 -9.18 -17.96 -11.46
N ALA A 67 -10.01 -17.96 -12.51
CA ALA A 67 -11.39 -18.46 -12.46
C ALA A 67 -11.45 -19.94 -12.03
N ASP A 68 -10.64 -20.82 -12.65
CA ASP A 68 -10.58 -22.25 -12.30
C ASP A 68 -10.20 -22.46 -10.82
N TYR A 69 -9.17 -21.73 -10.36
CA TYR A 69 -8.67 -21.86 -8.99
C TYR A 69 -9.62 -21.30 -7.94
N LEU A 70 -10.41 -20.31 -8.32
CA LEU A 70 -11.46 -19.71 -7.51
C LEU A 70 -12.60 -20.69 -7.25
N GLU A 71 -13.09 -21.36 -8.30
CA GLU A 71 -14.09 -22.42 -8.17
C GLU A 71 -13.53 -23.64 -7.43
N GLU A 72 -12.26 -23.99 -7.66
CA GLU A 72 -11.59 -25.06 -6.92
C GLU A 72 -11.48 -24.75 -5.42
N PHE A 73 -11.04 -23.54 -5.09
CA PHE A 73 -10.98 -23.05 -3.71
C PHE A 73 -12.35 -23.11 -3.03
N GLU A 74 -13.40 -22.61 -3.68
CA GLU A 74 -14.75 -22.62 -3.14
C GLU A 74 -15.24 -24.04 -2.85
N ARG A 75 -15.14 -24.95 -3.83
CA ARG A 75 -15.54 -26.36 -3.64
C ARG A 75 -14.80 -27.00 -2.48
N ASN A 76 -13.50 -26.76 -2.36
CA ASN A 76 -12.69 -27.38 -1.31
C ASN A 76 -12.97 -26.75 0.06
N ALA A 77 -13.13 -25.42 0.14
CA ALA A 77 -13.48 -24.72 1.38
C ALA A 77 -14.86 -25.18 1.90
N THR A 78 -15.84 -25.34 1.01
CA THR A 78 -17.18 -25.86 1.36
C THR A 78 -17.14 -27.30 1.84
N LYS A 79 -16.30 -28.16 1.24
CA LYS A 79 -16.09 -29.53 1.77
C LYS A 79 -15.53 -29.54 3.19
N MET A 80 -14.76 -28.52 3.57
CA MET A 80 -14.25 -28.35 4.94
C MET A 80 -15.25 -27.69 5.89
N GLY A 81 -16.46 -27.39 5.44
CA GLY A 81 -17.53 -26.79 6.25
C GLY A 81 -17.51 -25.26 6.32
N ALA A 82 -16.71 -24.58 5.50
CA ALA A 82 -16.79 -23.12 5.36
C ALA A 82 -17.90 -22.71 4.37
N THR A 83 -18.53 -21.58 4.61
CA THR A 83 -19.46 -20.96 3.66
C THR A 83 -18.73 -19.88 2.86
N VAL A 84 -18.70 -20.00 1.53
CA VAL A 84 -18.04 -19.03 0.65
C VAL A 84 -19.07 -18.06 0.08
N HIS A 85 -18.73 -16.77 0.07
CA HIS A 85 -19.56 -15.68 -0.42
C HIS A 85 -18.82 -14.90 -1.48
N TRP A 86 -19.53 -14.49 -2.51
CA TRP A 86 -18.98 -13.72 -3.64
C TRP A 86 -19.50 -12.30 -3.61
N ALA A 87 -18.58 -11.34 -3.60
CA ALA A 87 -18.88 -9.92 -3.69
C ALA A 87 -18.14 -9.31 -4.88
N ARG A 88 -18.88 -8.60 -5.74
CA ARG A 88 -18.29 -7.83 -6.83
C ARG A 88 -17.82 -6.46 -6.34
N THR A 89 -18.55 -5.85 -5.41
CA THR A 89 -18.31 -4.48 -4.95
C THR A 89 -18.06 -4.39 -3.44
N PRO A 90 -17.40 -3.32 -2.95
CA PRO A 90 -17.28 -3.06 -1.52
C PRO A 90 -18.62 -3.01 -0.78
N ALA A 91 -19.68 -2.50 -1.42
CA ALA A 91 -21.01 -2.42 -0.82
C ALA A 91 -21.62 -3.81 -0.62
N GLU A 92 -21.53 -4.68 -1.63
CA GLU A 92 -21.97 -6.09 -1.52
C GLU A 92 -21.18 -6.82 -0.43
N HIS A 93 -19.86 -6.66 -0.40
CA HIS A 93 -19.00 -7.24 0.64
C HIS A 93 -19.46 -6.81 2.05
N ASN A 94 -19.65 -5.51 2.25
CA ASN A 94 -20.05 -4.97 3.54
C ASN A 94 -21.43 -5.45 3.97
N GLN A 95 -22.38 -5.57 3.03
CA GLN A 95 -23.70 -6.09 3.32
C GLN A 95 -23.65 -7.56 3.74
N ILE A 96 -22.89 -8.40 3.03
CA ILE A 96 -22.70 -9.82 3.39
C ILE A 96 -22.14 -9.95 4.80
N VAL A 97 -21.11 -9.17 5.13
CA VAL A 97 -20.50 -9.19 6.48
C VAL A 97 -21.53 -8.78 7.54
N LEU A 98 -22.30 -7.72 7.29
CA LEU A 98 -23.33 -7.25 8.23
C LEU A 98 -24.45 -8.29 8.41
N ASP A 99 -24.92 -8.91 7.34
CA ASP A 99 -25.97 -9.94 7.40
C ASP A 99 -25.53 -11.14 8.25
N ILE A 100 -24.27 -11.57 8.11
CA ILE A 100 -23.69 -12.63 8.94
C ILE A 100 -23.67 -12.22 10.42
N ILE A 101 -23.23 -11.00 10.73
CA ILE A 101 -23.17 -10.48 12.11
C ILE A 101 -24.59 -10.40 12.71
N GLN A 102 -25.54 -9.83 11.96
CA GLN A 102 -26.93 -9.63 12.41
C GLN A 102 -27.68 -10.95 12.59
N LYS A 103 -27.46 -11.94 11.71
CA LYS A 103 -28.02 -13.29 11.85
C LYS A 103 -27.69 -13.92 13.21
N HIS A 104 -26.52 -13.59 13.78
CA HIS A 104 -26.07 -14.09 15.07
C HIS A 104 -26.44 -13.16 16.24
N GLY A 105 -27.14 -12.05 15.99
CA GLY A 105 -27.44 -11.04 17.03
C GLY A 105 -26.19 -10.41 17.65
N ALA A 106 -25.03 -10.53 16.98
CA ALA A 106 -23.75 -10.08 17.46
C ALA A 106 -23.64 -8.55 17.43
N LYS A 107 -22.94 -7.98 18.42
CA LYS A 107 -22.73 -6.53 18.53
C LYS A 107 -21.27 -6.14 18.65
N LYS A 108 -20.41 -7.07 19.05
CA LYS A 108 -18.98 -6.82 19.29
C LYS A 108 -18.13 -7.65 18.34
N VAL A 109 -17.39 -6.96 17.50
CA VAL A 109 -16.51 -7.55 16.49
C VAL A 109 -15.07 -7.21 16.83
N VAL A 110 -14.22 -8.23 16.82
CA VAL A 110 -12.77 -8.04 16.80
C VAL A 110 -12.23 -8.33 15.41
N LYS A 111 -11.40 -7.44 14.88
CA LYS A 111 -10.89 -7.50 13.52
C LYS A 111 -9.36 -7.53 13.56
N SER A 112 -8.75 -8.57 13.00
CA SER A 112 -7.33 -8.54 12.67
C SER A 112 -7.11 -7.65 11.44
N LYS A 113 -5.90 -7.12 11.29
CA LYS A 113 -5.53 -6.28 10.17
C LYS A 113 -5.90 -6.87 8.79
N SER A 114 -6.58 -6.08 7.97
CA SER A 114 -6.93 -6.43 6.60
C SER A 114 -7.03 -5.20 5.70
N MET A 115 -6.10 -5.06 4.74
CA MET A 115 -6.18 -3.99 3.75
C MET A 115 -7.47 -4.05 2.92
N LEU A 116 -8.07 -5.24 2.76
CA LEU A 116 -9.32 -5.39 2.00
C LEU A 116 -10.51 -4.76 2.72
N THR A 117 -10.60 -4.93 4.04
CA THR A 117 -11.70 -4.33 4.81
C THR A 117 -11.53 -2.82 4.90
N GLU A 118 -10.29 -2.33 4.93
CA GLU A 118 -9.97 -0.91 4.79
C GLU A 118 -10.35 -0.37 3.40
N GLU A 119 -10.11 -1.13 2.32
CA GLU A 119 -10.55 -0.76 0.96
C GLU A 119 -12.09 -0.65 0.87
N CYS A 120 -12.81 -1.37 1.73
CA CYS A 120 -14.27 -1.36 1.77
C CYS A 120 -14.84 -0.37 2.79
N HIS A 121 -14.01 0.33 3.57
CA HIS A 121 -14.44 1.14 4.70
C HIS A 121 -15.39 0.38 5.65
N LEU A 122 -15.05 -0.88 5.94
CA LEU A 122 -15.91 -1.79 6.69
C LEU A 122 -16.19 -1.28 8.11
N ASN A 123 -15.18 -0.78 8.83
CA ASN A 123 -15.36 -0.29 10.21
C ASN A 123 -16.41 0.83 10.29
N PRO A 124 -16.28 1.97 9.57
CA PRO A 124 -17.33 3.00 9.55
C PRO A 124 -18.70 2.49 9.11
N PHE A 125 -18.75 1.49 8.22
CA PHE A 125 -20.01 0.90 7.79
C PHE A 125 -20.69 0.11 8.92
N LEU A 126 -19.94 -0.74 9.63
CA LEU A 126 -20.44 -1.53 10.76
C LEU A 126 -20.81 -0.65 11.96
N GLU A 127 -20.00 0.37 12.26
CA GLU A 127 -20.28 1.34 13.34
C GLU A 127 -21.59 2.09 13.12
N ARG A 128 -21.87 2.54 11.87
CA ARG A 128 -23.17 3.14 11.51
C ARG A 128 -24.35 2.18 11.68
N ASN A 129 -24.09 0.88 11.66
CA ASN A 129 -25.08 -0.17 11.91
C ASN A 129 -25.05 -0.67 13.38
N GLN A 130 -24.52 0.15 14.30
CA GLN A 130 -24.51 -0.11 15.75
C GLN A 130 -23.70 -1.35 16.17
N ILE A 131 -22.72 -1.73 15.37
CA ILE A 131 -21.75 -2.79 15.69
C ILE A 131 -20.46 -2.14 16.20
N GLU A 132 -20.02 -2.51 17.39
CA GLU A 132 -18.71 -2.13 17.93
C GLU A 132 -17.64 -2.95 17.21
N VAL A 133 -16.71 -2.27 16.52
CA VAL A 133 -15.58 -2.92 15.84
C VAL A 133 -14.27 -2.47 16.46
N VAL A 134 -13.44 -3.43 16.86
CA VAL A 134 -12.11 -3.16 17.43
C VAL A 134 -11.04 -3.81 16.58
N ASP A 135 -10.11 -3.01 16.07
CA ASP A 135 -8.89 -3.49 15.45
C ASP A 135 -7.93 -4.07 16.51
N THR A 136 -7.37 -5.24 16.22
CA THR A 136 -6.59 -6.01 17.21
C THR A 136 -5.10 -6.05 16.93
N ASP A 137 -4.67 -5.56 15.77
CA ASP A 137 -3.25 -5.27 15.48
C ASP A 137 -2.90 -3.96 16.19
N LEU A 138 -1.79 -3.94 16.96
CA LEU A 138 -1.46 -2.76 17.75
C LEU A 138 -1.33 -1.49 16.89
N GLY A 139 -0.76 -1.61 15.69
CA GLY A 139 -0.61 -0.50 14.77
C GLY A 139 -1.97 0.01 14.26
N GLU A 140 -2.85 -0.89 13.83
CA GLU A 140 -4.21 -0.55 13.39
C GLU A 140 -5.03 0.06 14.54
N TRP A 141 -4.91 -0.48 15.74
CA TRP A 141 -5.63 0.03 16.91
C TRP A 141 -5.18 1.44 17.30
N ILE A 142 -3.87 1.72 17.25
CA ILE A 142 -3.33 3.07 17.51
C ILE A 142 -3.92 4.09 16.53
N VAL A 143 -3.99 3.76 15.23
CA VAL A 143 -4.57 4.68 14.23
C VAL A 143 -6.10 4.76 14.35
N GLN A 144 -6.77 3.67 14.76
CA GLN A 144 -8.19 3.66 15.08
C GLN A 144 -8.52 4.63 16.24
N LEU A 145 -7.76 4.60 17.33
CA LEU A 145 -7.91 5.52 18.47
C LEU A 145 -7.70 7.00 18.07
N ARG A 146 -6.91 7.23 17.02
CA ARG A 146 -6.64 8.57 16.46
C ARG A 146 -7.63 8.96 15.37
N ASN A 147 -8.54 8.07 14.97
CA ASN A 147 -9.46 8.26 13.86
C ASN A 147 -8.75 8.68 12.56
N GLU A 148 -7.63 8.01 12.25
CA GLU A 148 -6.82 8.26 11.06
C GLU A 148 -6.61 6.96 10.26
N PRO A 149 -6.46 7.02 8.93
CA PRO A 149 -6.18 5.83 8.14
C PRO A 149 -4.75 5.33 8.35
N PRO A 150 -4.47 4.04 8.11
CA PRO A 150 -3.12 3.48 8.19
C PRO A 150 -2.20 4.14 7.17
N SER A 151 -0.98 4.51 7.57
CA SER A 151 -0.02 5.11 6.64
C SER A 151 0.82 4.06 5.88
N HIS A 152 0.93 2.83 6.39
CA HIS A 152 1.74 1.76 5.79
C HIS A 152 1.08 0.39 5.89
N ILE A 153 1.14 -0.42 4.82
CA ILE A 153 0.44 -1.72 4.75
C ILE A 153 1.00 -2.81 5.68
N VAL A 154 2.22 -2.65 6.20
CA VAL A 154 2.83 -3.56 7.20
C VAL A 154 2.84 -2.92 8.59
N MET A 155 2.99 -1.60 8.70
CA MET A 155 3.28 -0.89 9.95
C MET A 155 2.38 0.36 10.03
N PRO A 156 1.07 0.20 10.28
CA PRO A 156 0.07 1.26 10.12
C PRO A 156 0.42 2.59 10.78
N ALA A 157 1.03 2.52 11.97
CA ALA A 157 1.40 3.65 12.82
C ALA A 157 2.86 4.13 12.65
N ILE A 158 3.56 3.79 11.55
CA ILE A 158 5.00 4.11 11.36
C ILE A 158 5.31 5.62 11.38
N HIS A 159 4.30 6.47 11.14
CA HIS A 159 4.41 7.93 11.18
C HIS A 159 4.29 8.54 12.59
N ILE A 160 4.02 7.72 13.62
CA ILE A 160 3.77 8.14 14.99
C ILE A 160 4.97 7.81 15.88
N LYS A 161 5.45 8.80 16.65
CA LYS A 161 6.54 8.59 17.61
C LYS A 161 6.02 7.97 18.90
N ARG A 162 6.91 7.27 19.62
CA ARG A 162 6.60 6.60 20.90
C ARG A 162 5.99 7.54 21.94
N ALA A 163 6.49 8.78 22.04
CA ALA A 163 5.94 9.78 22.95
C ALA A 163 4.48 10.16 22.62
N GLU A 164 4.13 10.22 21.33
CA GLU A 164 2.76 10.50 20.89
C GLU A 164 1.82 9.33 21.20
N ILE A 165 2.32 8.10 21.16
CA ILE A 165 1.58 6.90 21.61
C ILE A 165 1.36 6.96 23.13
N GLY A 166 2.36 7.40 23.89
CA GLY A 166 2.26 7.60 25.34
C GLY A 166 1.13 8.55 25.73
N GLU A 167 1.08 9.73 25.10
CA GLU A 167 0.00 10.71 25.34
C GLU A 167 -1.37 10.17 24.90
N LEU A 168 -1.43 9.41 23.80
CA LEU A 168 -2.65 8.75 23.35
C LEU A 168 -3.14 7.73 24.38
N PHE A 169 -2.26 6.87 24.90
CA PHE A 169 -2.63 5.87 25.89
C PHE A 169 -2.94 6.49 27.25
N HIS A 170 -2.31 7.60 27.63
CA HIS A 170 -2.70 8.34 28.82
C HIS A 170 -4.17 8.80 28.72
N LYS A 171 -4.54 9.37 27.56
CA LYS A 171 -5.91 9.85 27.31
C LYS A 171 -6.95 8.72 27.26
N HIS A 172 -6.63 7.59 26.63
CA HIS A 172 -7.61 6.54 26.35
C HIS A 172 -7.59 5.37 27.35
N LEU A 173 -6.44 5.09 27.96
CA LEU A 173 -6.22 3.95 28.87
C LEU A 173 -5.87 4.38 30.29
N GLY A 174 -5.59 5.66 30.54
CA GLY A 174 -5.20 6.16 31.85
C GLY A 174 -3.80 5.76 32.29
N THR A 175 -2.89 5.45 31.36
CA THR A 175 -1.47 5.21 31.66
C THR A 175 -0.79 6.46 32.23
N ASP A 176 0.42 6.34 32.78
CA ASP A 176 1.16 7.48 33.30
C ASP A 176 1.42 8.55 32.22
N LYS A 177 1.22 9.82 32.57
CA LYS A 177 1.43 10.95 31.64
C LYS A 177 2.90 11.04 31.22
N GLY A 178 3.17 11.20 29.93
CA GLY A 178 4.53 11.24 29.39
C GLY A 178 5.24 9.89 29.32
N ALA A 179 4.55 8.77 29.50
CA ALA A 179 5.14 7.44 29.37
C ALA A 179 5.69 7.20 27.94
N THR A 180 6.94 6.76 27.84
CA THR A 180 7.59 6.49 26.54
C THR A 180 8.21 5.09 26.43
N ASP A 181 8.19 4.34 27.54
CA ASP A 181 8.75 2.99 27.61
C ASP A 181 7.90 2.00 26.80
N PRO A 182 8.45 1.35 25.74
CA PRO A 182 7.66 0.46 24.90
C PRO A 182 7.09 -0.77 25.63
N PRO A 183 7.84 -1.51 26.47
CA PRO A 183 7.28 -2.61 27.25
C PRO A 183 6.06 -2.20 28.10
N TYR A 184 6.13 -1.08 28.81
CA TYR A 184 5.00 -0.56 29.59
C TYR A 184 3.78 -0.25 28.72
N LEU A 185 3.96 0.51 27.62
CA LEU A 185 2.86 0.89 26.72
C LEU A 185 2.23 -0.33 26.05
N VAL A 186 3.05 -1.31 25.62
CA VAL A 186 2.56 -2.55 25.01
C VAL A 186 1.77 -3.39 26.00
N ASN A 187 2.19 -3.46 27.28
CA ASN A 187 1.44 -4.16 28.30
C ASN A 187 0.08 -3.50 28.57
N ALA A 188 0.03 -2.16 28.65
CA ALA A 188 -1.23 -1.44 28.81
C ALA A 188 -2.21 -1.71 27.65
N ALA A 189 -1.72 -1.66 26.41
CA ALA A 189 -2.51 -2.01 25.23
C ALA A 189 -3.00 -3.47 25.28
N ARG A 190 -2.13 -4.38 25.70
CA ARG A 190 -2.43 -5.82 25.80
C ARG A 190 -3.56 -6.10 26.79
N ASP A 191 -3.56 -5.44 27.95
CA ASP A 191 -4.58 -5.64 28.97
C ASP A 191 -5.96 -5.18 28.48
N GLU A 192 -6.03 -4.05 27.78
CA GLU A 192 -7.27 -3.56 27.18
C GLU A 192 -7.75 -4.49 26.05
N LEU A 193 -6.87 -4.81 25.08
CA LEU A 193 -7.23 -5.68 23.94
C LEU A 193 -7.64 -7.08 24.41
N ARG A 194 -7.02 -7.62 25.46
CA ARG A 194 -7.42 -8.92 26.04
C ARG A 194 -8.88 -8.91 26.51
N ARG A 195 -9.35 -7.82 27.11
CA ARG A 195 -10.76 -7.68 27.49
C ARG A 195 -11.66 -7.66 26.26
N LYS A 196 -11.24 -7.00 25.18
CA LYS A 196 -11.99 -6.96 23.92
C LYS A 196 -12.09 -8.35 23.28
N PHE A 197 -10.99 -9.10 23.21
CA PHE A 197 -10.99 -10.49 22.70
C PHE A 197 -11.95 -11.40 23.47
N LEU A 198 -11.96 -11.33 24.81
CA LEU A 198 -12.81 -12.18 25.65
C LEU A 198 -14.31 -11.89 25.51
N ASN A 199 -14.67 -10.68 25.08
CA ASN A 199 -16.05 -10.22 24.97
C ASN A 199 -16.54 -10.11 23.52
N ALA A 200 -15.78 -10.63 22.56
CA ALA A 200 -16.11 -10.54 21.14
C ALA A 200 -17.10 -11.64 20.74
N ASP A 201 -18.09 -11.27 19.93
CA ASP A 201 -19.10 -12.19 19.40
C ASP A 201 -18.64 -12.80 18.06
N VAL A 202 -17.90 -12.03 17.26
CA VAL A 202 -17.44 -12.38 15.91
C VAL A 202 -15.99 -11.97 15.72
N GLY A 203 -15.20 -12.87 15.11
CA GLY A 203 -13.83 -12.59 14.68
C GLY A 203 -13.77 -12.34 13.17
N ILE A 204 -13.13 -11.24 12.75
CA ILE A 204 -12.89 -10.94 11.34
C ILE A 204 -11.40 -10.96 11.05
N THR A 205 -10.99 -11.62 9.95
CA THR A 205 -9.60 -11.63 9.50
C THR A 205 -9.43 -11.23 8.05
N GLY A 206 -8.26 -10.70 7.73
CA GLY A 206 -7.77 -10.70 6.34
C GLY A 206 -7.22 -12.06 5.95
N VAL A 207 -6.71 -12.14 4.72
CA VAL A 207 -6.00 -13.32 4.20
C VAL A 207 -4.70 -12.92 3.52
N ASN A 208 -3.61 -13.60 3.87
CA ASN A 208 -2.32 -13.44 3.18
C ASN A 208 -2.25 -14.34 1.94
N PHE A 209 -2.58 -15.63 2.10
CA PHE A 209 -2.58 -16.63 1.04
C PHE A 209 -3.78 -17.57 1.18
N ALA A 210 -4.48 -17.85 0.09
CA ALA A 210 -5.53 -18.86 0.03
C ALA A 210 -5.07 -20.02 -0.85
N LEU A 211 -5.34 -21.25 -0.44
CA LEU A 211 -4.85 -22.49 -1.07
C LEU A 211 -6.00 -23.11 -1.88
N ALA A 212 -5.90 -23.10 -3.21
CA ALA A 212 -6.98 -23.63 -4.05
C ALA A 212 -7.20 -25.14 -3.81
N ASP A 213 -6.12 -25.93 -3.74
CA ASP A 213 -6.16 -27.38 -3.56
C ASP A 213 -6.79 -27.85 -2.24
N THR A 214 -6.59 -27.13 -1.14
CA THR A 214 -7.15 -27.50 0.17
C THR A 214 -8.42 -26.73 0.53
N GLY A 215 -8.67 -25.56 -0.06
CA GLY A 215 -9.73 -24.65 0.38
C GLY A 215 -9.43 -23.91 1.68
N GLY A 216 -8.22 -24.09 2.23
CA GLY A 216 -7.75 -23.40 3.43
C GLY A 216 -7.09 -22.05 3.11
N PHE A 217 -6.87 -21.24 4.15
CA PHE A 217 -6.15 -19.98 4.00
C PHE A 217 -5.20 -19.73 5.17
N VAL A 218 -4.28 -18.78 4.95
CA VAL A 218 -3.18 -18.48 5.85
C VAL A 218 -3.19 -17.00 6.22
N VAL A 219 -3.05 -16.74 7.51
CA VAL A 219 -2.86 -15.40 8.09
C VAL A 219 -1.49 -15.35 8.74
N CYS A 220 -0.70 -14.33 8.38
CA CYS A 220 0.66 -14.16 8.90
C CYS A 220 0.68 -12.96 9.85
N THR A 221 0.99 -13.19 11.13
CA THR A 221 1.07 -12.12 12.14
C THR A 221 2.34 -12.25 12.99
N ASN A 222 2.73 -11.16 13.64
CA ASN A 222 3.84 -11.17 14.60
C ASN A 222 3.37 -11.08 16.06
N GLU A 223 2.09 -10.79 16.28
CA GLU A 223 1.50 -10.51 17.59
C GLU A 223 0.53 -11.61 18.04
N GLY A 224 0.13 -12.53 17.15
CA GLY A 224 -0.82 -13.63 17.45
C GLY A 224 -2.27 -13.14 17.65
N ASN A 225 -2.54 -11.88 17.32
CA ASN A 225 -3.83 -11.22 17.49
C ASN A 225 -4.93 -11.82 16.60
N ALA A 226 -4.57 -12.31 15.41
CA ALA A 226 -5.53 -13.00 14.54
C ALA A 226 -6.06 -14.28 15.20
N ASP A 227 -5.16 -15.13 15.73
CA ASP A 227 -5.51 -16.36 16.42
C ASP A 227 -6.39 -16.10 17.65
N LEU A 228 -6.02 -15.13 18.48
CA LEU A 228 -6.82 -14.73 19.64
C LEU A 228 -8.21 -14.22 19.23
N GLY A 229 -8.28 -13.48 18.12
CA GLY A 229 -9.52 -12.92 17.58
C GLY A 229 -10.51 -13.95 17.03
N VAL A 230 -10.07 -15.16 16.72
CA VAL A 230 -10.91 -16.20 16.10
C VAL A 230 -10.98 -17.50 16.89
N SER A 231 -10.20 -17.65 17.96
CA SER A 231 -10.22 -18.85 18.80
C SER A 231 -11.40 -18.89 19.78
N LEU A 232 -11.91 -17.72 20.18
CA LEU A 232 -13.02 -17.60 21.14
C LEU A 232 -14.38 -17.38 20.45
N PRO A 233 -14.50 -16.44 19.48
CA PRO A 233 -15.77 -16.25 18.78
C PRO A 233 -16.18 -17.49 18.01
N LYS A 234 -17.48 -17.83 18.05
CA LYS A 234 -18.03 -18.96 17.29
C LYS A 234 -18.19 -18.69 15.81
N VAL A 235 -18.12 -17.43 15.39
CA VAL A 235 -18.25 -17.00 13.99
C VAL A 235 -16.94 -16.35 13.57
N HIS A 236 -16.33 -16.91 12.52
CA HIS A 236 -15.14 -16.35 11.88
C HIS A 236 -15.48 -15.91 10.46
N ILE A 237 -15.28 -14.63 10.15
CA ILE A 237 -15.42 -14.08 8.80
C ILE A 237 -14.03 -13.73 8.25
N ALA A 238 -13.59 -14.44 7.21
CA ALA A 238 -12.35 -14.17 6.49
C ALA A 238 -12.65 -13.37 5.20
N CYS A 239 -12.08 -12.19 5.08
CA CYS A 239 -12.26 -11.30 3.93
C CYS A 239 -11.02 -11.34 3.05
N MET A 240 -11.17 -11.70 1.78
CA MET A 240 -10.05 -11.74 0.83
C MET A 240 -10.40 -11.19 -0.55
N GLY A 241 -9.42 -10.55 -1.18
CA GLY A 241 -9.51 -10.26 -2.61
C GLY A 241 -9.27 -11.53 -3.42
N ILE A 242 -9.90 -11.64 -4.59
CA ILE A 242 -9.78 -12.83 -5.43
C ILE A 242 -8.33 -13.13 -5.86
N GLU A 243 -7.43 -12.15 -5.86
CA GLU A 243 -6.02 -12.30 -6.25
C GLU A 243 -5.15 -13.06 -5.23
N LYS A 244 -5.68 -13.35 -4.04
CA LYS A 244 -4.93 -13.94 -2.92
C LYS A 244 -4.61 -15.42 -3.06
N LEU A 245 -5.14 -16.08 -4.09
CA LEU A 245 -4.93 -17.51 -4.31
C LEU A 245 -3.48 -17.85 -4.68
N ILE A 246 -3.09 -19.05 -4.25
CA ILE A 246 -1.98 -19.84 -4.76
C ILE A 246 -2.50 -21.26 -5.06
N PRO A 247 -1.89 -21.98 -6.02
CA PRO A 247 -2.49 -23.22 -6.53
C PRO A 247 -2.50 -24.33 -5.48
N ARG A 248 -1.39 -24.52 -4.78
CA ARG A 248 -1.19 -25.65 -3.88
C ARG A 248 -0.57 -25.28 -2.54
N GLY A 249 -0.86 -26.05 -1.51
CA GLY A 249 -0.18 -25.96 -0.22
C GLY A 249 1.35 -26.11 -0.33
N ALA A 250 1.83 -26.94 -1.26
CA ALA A 250 3.26 -27.12 -1.52
C ALA A 250 3.98 -25.84 -2.01
N ASP A 251 3.24 -24.91 -2.61
CA ASP A 251 3.78 -23.64 -3.12
C ASP A 251 3.88 -22.57 -2.01
N LEU A 252 3.16 -22.74 -0.89
CA LEU A 252 3.09 -21.79 0.22
C LEU A 252 4.46 -21.47 0.84
N GLY A 253 5.32 -22.48 0.98
CA GLY A 253 6.65 -22.32 1.58
C GLY A 253 7.51 -21.27 0.86
N VAL A 254 7.33 -21.11 -0.46
CA VAL A 254 8.00 -20.07 -1.25
C VAL A 254 7.55 -18.68 -0.78
N PHE A 255 6.24 -18.48 -0.63
CA PHE A 255 5.68 -17.19 -0.28
C PHE A 255 5.92 -16.80 1.18
N LEU A 256 5.86 -17.74 2.12
CA LEU A 256 6.19 -17.47 3.53
C LEU A 256 7.64 -17.01 3.71
N ARG A 257 8.57 -17.65 3.00
CA ARG A 257 9.99 -17.28 3.01
C ARG A 257 10.24 -15.87 2.44
N LEU A 258 9.47 -15.49 1.42
CA LEU A 258 9.60 -14.18 0.75
C LEU A 258 8.90 -13.05 1.51
N LEU A 259 7.70 -13.29 2.06
CA LEU A 259 6.85 -12.27 2.68
C LEU A 259 7.57 -11.59 3.84
N ALA A 260 7.97 -12.34 4.87
CA ALA A 260 8.57 -11.79 6.08
C ALA A 260 9.95 -11.15 5.81
N ARG A 261 10.77 -11.78 4.96
CA ARG A 261 12.09 -11.25 4.58
C ARG A 261 11.95 -9.93 3.84
N SER A 262 10.97 -9.84 2.93
CA SER A 262 10.73 -8.62 2.16
C SER A 262 10.10 -7.50 2.98
N ALA A 263 9.24 -7.85 3.93
CA ALA A 263 8.48 -6.89 4.72
C ALA A 263 9.30 -6.28 5.86
N THR A 264 9.90 -7.12 6.70
CA THR A 264 10.53 -6.73 7.96
C THR A 264 11.95 -7.27 8.13
N GLY A 265 12.46 -8.06 7.17
CA GLY A 265 13.76 -8.71 7.23
C GLY A 265 13.80 -9.91 8.18
N GLN A 266 12.65 -10.46 8.55
CA GLN A 266 12.55 -11.66 9.39
C GLN A 266 12.57 -12.92 8.51
N PRO A 267 13.18 -14.04 8.95
CA PRO A 267 13.15 -15.30 8.20
C PRO A 267 11.74 -15.84 7.95
N ILE A 268 10.82 -15.63 8.90
CA ILE A 268 9.40 -15.97 8.86
C ILE A 268 8.67 -15.10 9.90
N THR A 269 7.35 -14.97 9.82
CA THR A 269 6.54 -14.31 10.86
C THR A 269 6.47 -15.17 12.13
N THR A 270 6.27 -14.54 13.29
CA THR A 270 6.16 -15.27 14.57
C THR A 270 5.00 -16.27 14.57
N TYR A 271 3.87 -15.90 13.95
CA TYR A 271 2.70 -16.75 13.77
C TYR A 271 2.38 -16.86 12.28
N THR A 272 2.17 -18.10 11.84
CA THR A 272 1.66 -18.44 10.51
C THR A 272 0.50 -19.39 10.72
N SER A 273 -0.71 -18.83 10.72
CA SER A 273 -1.90 -19.55 11.17
C SER A 273 -2.67 -20.06 9.97
N HIS A 274 -2.95 -21.37 9.96
CA HIS A 274 -3.61 -22.05 8.87
C HIS A 274 -5.05 -22.38 9.26
N PHE A 275 -6.00 -21.85 8.51
CA PHE A 275 -7.43 -22.06 8.73
C PHE A 275 -7.98 -23.01 7.68
N HIS A 276 -8.60 -24.08 8.16
CA HIS A 276 -9.06 -25.23 7.38
C HIS A 276 -10.45 -25.63 7.87
N GLY A 277 -11.43 -24.79 7.57
CA GLY A 277 -12.80 -24.94 8.08
C GLY A 277 -13.01 -24.38 9.49
N PRO A 278 -14.26 -24.32 9.95
CA PRO A 278 -14.62 -23.73 11.24
C PRO A 278 -14.08 -24.53 12.43
N MET A 279 -13.94 -23.85 13.57
CA MET A 279 -13.75 -24.54 14.85
C MET A 279 -14.95 -25.44 15.16
N ARG A 280 -14.76 -26.44 16.05
CA ARG A 280 -15.84 -27.34 16.45
C ARG A 280 -17.03 -26.54 17.04
N GLY A 281 -18.20 -26.72 16.41
CA GLY A 281 -19.43 -26.03 16.79
C GLY A 281 -19.42 -24.53 16.53
N GLY A 282 -18.61 -24.06 15.59
CA GLY A 282 -18.63 -22.69 15.07
C GLY A 282 -18.93 -22.65 13.56
N GLU A 283 -18.98 -21.43 13.02
CA GLU A 283 -19.19 -21.13 11.60
C GLU A 283 -17.98 -20.37 11.05
N MET A 284 -17.63 -20.67 9.79
CA MET A 284 -16.57 -19.97 9.06
C MET A 284 -17.14 -19.47 7.74
N HIS A 285 -17.03 -18.16 7.52
CA HIS A 285 -17.47 -17.49 6.31
C HIS A 285 -16.25 -16.92 5.58
N ILE A 286 -16.13 -17.17 4.29
CA ILE A 286 -15.06 -16.62 3.46
C ILE A 286 -15.70 -15.70 2.42
N VAL A 287 -15.43 -14.39 2.49
CA VAL A 287 -15.99 -13.40 1.57
C VAL A 287 -14.92 -13.03 0.53
N LEU A 288 -15.16 -13.46 -0.70
CA LEU A 288 -14.33 -13.19 -1.87
C LEU A 288 -14.75 -11.87 -2.51
N LEU A 289 -13.80 -10.95 -2.70
CA LEU A 289 -14.06 -9.64 -3.29
C LEU A 289 -13.28 -9.41 -4.59
N ASP A 290 -14.01 -9.08 -5.66
CA ASP A 290 -13.42 -8.62 -6.91
C ASP A 290 -12.94 -7.15 -6.80
N ASN A 291 -13.86 -6.19 -6.68
CA ASN A 291 -13.56 -4.75 -6.58
C ASN A 291 -12.57 -4.27 -7.66
N GLY A 292 -12.85 -4.64 -8.93
CA GLY A 292 -12.09 -4.24 -10.12
C GLY A 292 -10.85 -5.09 -10.41
N ARG A 293 -10.62 -6.18 -9.67
CA ARG A 293 -9.47 -7.08 -9.89
C ARG A 293 -9.59 -7.83 -11.21
N SER A 294 -10.79 -8.21 -11.62
CA SER A 294 -11.06 -8.86 -12.91
C SER A 294 -10.71 -7.96 -14.09
N ASP A 295 -10.99 -6.66 -14.00
CA ASP A 295 -10.61 -5.68 -15.02
C ASP A 295 -9.08 -5.51 -15.12
N ILE A 296 -8.40 -5.47 -13.98
CA ILE A 296 -6.93 -5.43 -13.94
C ILE A 296 -6.34 -6.70 -14.55
N LEU A 297 -6.95 -7.87 -14.28
CA LEU A 297 -6.50 -9.15 -14.81
C LEU A 297 -6.60 -9.20 -16.34
N GLY A 298 -7.65 -8.61 -16.91
CA GLY A 298 -7.85 -8.48 -18.35
C GLY A 298 -6.86 -7.53 -19.05
N SER A 299 -6.16 -6.68 -18.29
CA SER A 299 -5.19 -5.74 -18.86
C SER A 299 -3.80 -6.37 -19.05
N PRO A 300 -3.26 -6.43 -20.28
CA PRO A 300 -1.90 -6.93 -20.49
C PRO A 300 -0.84 -6.05 -19.80
N ASP A 301 -1.15 -4.76 -19.63
CA ASP A 301 -0.27 -3.76 -19.03
C ASP A 301 -0.27 -3.83 -17.49
N PHE A 302 -1.39 -4.21 -16.86
CA PHE A 302 -1.56 -4.09 -15.41
C PHE A 302 -1.76 -5.41 -14.65
N ARG A 303 -2.08 -6.52 -15.34
CA ARG A 303 -2.36 -7.83 -14.70
C ARG A 303 -1.29 -8.32 -13.73
N ARG A 304 -0.02 -7.99 -13.98
CA ARG A 304 1.10 -8.37 -13.10
C ARG A 304 0.97 -7.76 -11.70
N SER A 305 0.28 -6.63 -11.55
CA SER A 305 0.05 -6.00 -10.24
C SER A 305 -0.77 -6.89 -9.28
N LEU A 306 -1.61 -7.80 -9.80
CA LEU A 306 -2.38 -8.77 -9.01
C LEU A 306 -1.50 -9.88 -8.40
N SER A 307 -0.24 -9.99 -8.82
CA SER A 307 0.71 -10.91 -8.18
C SER A 307 1.15 -10.44 -6.79
N CYS A 308 0.77 -9.23 -6.36
CA CYS A 308 1.25 -8.61 -5.14
C CYS A 308 0.88 -9.40 -3.87
N ILE A 309 1.89 -9.77 -3.09
CA ILE A 309 1.73 -10.43 -1.78
C ILE A 309 1.66 -9.45 -0.60
N ARG A 310 1.48 -8.14 -0.88
CA ARG A 310 1.34 -7.06 0.13
C ARG A 310 2.49 -6.97 1.15
N CYS A 311 3.73 -7.26 0.73
CA CYS A 311 4.90 -7.22 1.63
C CYS A 311 5.41 -5.82 1.99
N GLY A 312 5.04 -4.76 1.27
CA GLY A 312 5.47 -3.39 1.58
C GLY A 312 6.90 -3.03 1.15
N ALA A 313 7.70 -3.97 0.63
CA ALA A 313 9.08 -3.70 0.18
C ALA A 313 9.19 -2.53 -0.81
N CYS A 314 8.21 -2.39 -1.70
CA CYS A 314 8.16 -1.29 -2.66
C CYS A 314 8.01 0.09 -1.99
N MET A 315 7.37 0.17 -0.83
CA MET A 315 7.17 1.40 -0.06
C MET A 315 8.45 1.75 0.70
N ASN A 316 9.03 0.77 1.39
CA ASN A 316 10.29 0.91 2.16
C ASN A 316 11.47 1.37 1.29
N THR A 317 11.49 1.02 0.00
CA THR A 317 12.53 1.49 -0.92
C THR A 317 12.22 2.82 -1.59
N CYS A 318 10.95 3.24 -1.62
CA CYS A 318 10.55 4.36 -2.47
C CYS A 318 11.00 5.68 -1.85
N PRO A 319 11.87 6.46 -2.53
CA PRO A 319 12.37 7.72 -1.97
C PRO A 319 11.24 8.75 -1.78
N VAL A 320 10.20 8.68 -2.62
CA VAL A 320 9.04 9.58 -2.54
C VAL A 320 8.22 9.25 -1.31
N TYR A 321 7.76 8.00 -1.17
CA TYR A 321 7.00 7.55 0.01
C TYR A 321 7.74 7.83 1.33
N ARG A 322 9.05 7.56 1.38
CA ARG A 322 9.84 7.78 2.61
C ARG A 322 9.88 9.26 3.02
N ARG A 323 9.86 10.19 2.06
CA ARG A 323 9.90 11.64 2.31
C ARG A 323 8.53 12.30 2.38
N SER A 324 7.50 11.74 1.73
CA SER A 324 6.15 12.30 1.67
C SER A 324 5.18 11.72 2.71
N GLY A 325 5.54 10.60 3.35
CA GLY A 325 4.64 9.82 4.19
C GLY A 325 3.56 9.09 3.40
N GLY A 326 2.81 8.21 4.06
CA GLY A 326 1.74 7.43 3.43
C GLY A 326 0.45 8.19 3.18
N HIS A 327 0.10 9.14 4.06
CA HIS A 327 -1.16 9.89 3.95
C HIS A 327 -1.23 10.80 2.73
N SER A 328 -0.10 11.23 2.19
CA SER A 328 -0.06 12.04 0.97
C SER A 328 -0.57 11.34 -0.28
N TYR A 329 -0.78 10.01 -0.24
CA TYR A 329 -1.31 9.25 -1.37
C TYR A 329 -2.85 9.19 -1.38
N GLU A 330 -3.54 9.51 -0.29
CA GLU A 330 -5.02 9.48 -0.18
C GLU A 330 -5.67 8.18 -0.68
N THR A 331 -5.00 7.05 -0.49
CA THR A 331 -5.53 5.73 -0.83
C THR A 331 -5.20 4.73 0.26
N THR A 332 -6.08 3.75 0.45
CA THR A 332 -5.94 2.67 1.43
C THR A 332 -4.59 1.95 1.30
N ILE A 333 -4.12 1.78 0.07
CA ILE A 333 -2.82 1.16 -0.21
C ILE A 333 -1.92 2.26 -0.76
N PRO A 334 -1.04 2.89 0.05
CA PRO A 334 -0.19 3.97 -0.44
C PRO A 334 1.08 3.45 -1.14
N GLY A 335 1.84 4.36 -1.72
CA GLY A 335 3.12 4.04 -2.37
C GLY A 335 2.99 3.43 -3.77
N PRO A 336 4.05 2.77 -4.28
CA PRO A 336 4.14 2.39 -5.69
C PRO A 336 3.05 1.43 -6.18
N ILE A 337 2.74 0.37 -5.43
CA ILE A 337 1.68 -0.58 -5.82
C ILE A 337 0.30 0.08 -5.76
N GLY A 338 0.06 0.91 -4.73
CA GLY A 338 -1.13 1.73 -4.59
C GLY A 338 -1.41 2.62 -5.77
N SER A 339 -0.35 3.29 -6.24
CA SER A 339 -0.37 4.21 -7.38
C SER A 339 -0.62 3.52 -8.72
N ILE A 340 -0.67 2.18 -8.77
CA ILE A 340 -1.14 1.38 -9.92
C ILE A 340 -2.58 0.95 -9.71
N LEU A 341 -2.91 0.45 -8.52
CA LEU A 341 -4.22 -0.12 -8.22
C LEU A 341 -5.33 0.95 -8.13
N ALA A 342 -5.05 2.10 -7.51
CA ALA A 342 -6.07 3.12 -7.31
C ALA A 342 -6.57 3.75 -8.62
N PRO A 343 -5.70 4.14 -9.59
CA PRO A 343 -6.16 4.61 -10.90
C PRO A 343 -6.88 3.53 -11.73
N SER A 344 -6.62 2.25 -11.46
CA SER A 344 -7.34 1.15 -12.12
C SER A 344 -8.82 1.13 -11.74
N ARG A 345 -9.16 1.57 -10.51
CA ARG A 345 -10.53 1.70 -10.03
C ARG A 345 -11.16 3.03 -10.39
N ASP A 346 -10.41 4.11 -10.17
CA ASP A 346 -10.85 5.47 -10.47
C ASP A 346 -9.65 6.33 -10.90
N ALA A 347 -9.45 6.41 -12.21
CA ALA A 347 -8.39 7.20 -12.82
C ALA A 347 -8.61 8.71 -12.70
N ALA A 348 -9.87 9.17 -12.58
CA ALA A 348 -10.18 10.59 -12.49
C ALA A 348 -9.77 11.13 -11.11
N THR A 349 -10.11 10.41 -10.04
CA THR A 349 -9.74 10.79 -8.68
C THR A 349 -8.25 10.63 -8.42
N HIS A 350 -7.64 9.53 -8.89
CA HIS A 350 -6.25 9.18 -8.55
C HIS A 350 -5.23 9.53 -9.65
N HIS A 351 -5.56 10.44 -10.57
CA HIS A 351 -4.72 10.82 -11.70
C HIS A 351 -3.33 11.37 -11.32
N SER A 352 -3.18 11.92 -10.12
CA SER A 352 -1.91 12.51 -9.66
C SER A 352 -0.90 11.44 -9.20
N LEU A 353 -1.35 10.27 -8.72
CA LEU A 353 -0.49 9.27 -8.06
C LEU A 353 0.61 8.70 -8.98
N PRO A 354 0.36 8.35 -10.25
CA PRO A 354 1.42 7.87 -11.13
C PRO A 354 2.53 8.92 -11.37
N PHE A 355 2.21 10.21 -11.22
CA PHE A 355 3.18 11.31 -11.34
C PHE A 355 4.00 11.54 -10.08
N ALA A 356 3.61 11.00 -8.93
CA ALA A 356 4.41 11.00 -7.71
C ALA A 356 5.71 10.17 -7.86
N CYS A 357 5.73 9.19 -8.77
CA CYS A 357 6.89 8.31 -8.95
C CYS A 357 8.10 9.02 -9.61
N SER A 358 9.32 8.78 -9.15
CA SER A 358 10.54 9.23 -9.86
C SER A 358 10.95 8.32 -11.03
N LEU A 359 10.26 7.19 -11.21
CA LEU A 359 10.59 6.13 -12.19
C LEU A 359 11.99 5.52 -12.01
N CYS A 360 12.56 5.56 -10.80
CA CYS A 360 13.90 5.05 -10.53
C CYS A 360 14.07 3.51 -10.58
N GLY A 361 12.99 2.74 -10.79
CA GLY A 361 13.03 1.28 -10.90
C GLY A 361 13.24 0.50 -9.59
N SER A 362 13.66 1.16 -8.50
CA SER A 362 14.03 0.50 -7.24
C SER A 362 12.92 -0.37 -6.63
N CYS A 363 11.64 0.00 -6.82
CA CYS A 363 10.50 -0.80 -6.33
C CYS A 363 10.31 -2.12 -7.09
N SER A 364 10.61 -2.15 -8.39
CA SER A 364 10.57 -3.36 -9.20
C SER A 364 11.75 -4.27 -8.89
N ASP A 365 12.93 -3.69 -8.71
CA ASP A 365 14.14 -4.41 -8.35
C ASP A 365 13.99 -5.19 -7.02
N VAL A 366 13.38 -4.58 -6.00
CA VAL A 366 13.21 -5.25 -4.70
C VAL A 366 12.01 -6.19 -4.62
N CYS A 367 11.12 -6.18 -5.62
CA CYS A 367 9.85 -6.90 -5.55
C CYS A 367 10.06 -8.43 -5.48
N PRO A 368 9.58 -9.11 -4.43
CA PRO A 368 9.82 -10.56 -4.28
C PRO A 368 9.08 -11.42 -5.30
N VAL A 369 8.08 -10.86 -5.98
CA VAL A 369 7.29 -11.54 -7.02
C VAL A 369 7.49 -10.91 -8.41
N LYS A 370 8.57 -10.11 -8.56
CA LYS A 370 9.03 -9.50 -9.81
C LYS A 370 7.99 -8.68 -10.58
N ILE A 371 7.17 -7.90 -9.86
CA ILE A 371 6.24 -6.94 -10.47
C ILE A 371 7.03 -5.74 -11.01
N ASP A 372 6.80 -5.40 -12.27
CA ASP A 372 7.38 -4.29 -13.02
C ASP A 372 6.71 -2.94 -12.72
N LEU A 373 6.53 -2.64 -11.42
CA LEU A 373 5.87 -1.44 -10.89
C LEU A 373 6.22 -0.13 -11.62
N HIS A 374 7.51 0.17 -11.84
CA HIS A 374 7.91 1.42 -12.47
C HIS A 374 7.46 1.53 -13.94
N THR A 375 7.41 0.41 -14.66
CA THR A 375 6.92 0.38 -16.06
C THR A 375 5.41 0.56 -16.08
N GLN A 376 4.67 -0.11 -15.20
CA GLN A 376 3.23 0.08 -15.07
C GLN A 376 2.85 1.51 -14.65
N LEU A 377 3.63 2.14 -13.77
CA LEU A 377 3.43 3.55 -13.40
C LEU A 377 3.69 4.49 -14.59
N LEU A 378 4.68 4.19 -15.43
CA LEU A 378 4.89 4.93 -16.68
C LEU A 378 3.71 4.74 -17.65
N THR A 379 3.20 3.52 -17.79
CA THR A 379 2.01 3.23 -18.60
C THR A 379 0.80 4.00 -18.09
N TRP A 380 0.59 4.07 -16.77
CA TRP A 380 -0.49 4.88 -16.19
C TRP A 380 -0.40 6.36 -16.54
N ARG A 381 0.81 6.95 -16.62
CA ARG A 381 0.97 8.34 -17.08
C ARG A 381 0.48 8.53 -18.51
N ARG A 382 0.67 7.52 -19.38
CA ARG A 382 0.11 7.50 -20.75
C ARG A 382 -1.42 7.41 -20.69
N GLU A 383 -1.95 6.45 -19.92
CA GLU A 383 -3.39 6.22 -19.82
C GLU A 383 -4.15 7.44 -19.28
N ILE A 384 -3.64 8.09 -18.24
CA ILE A 384 -4.20 9.34 -17.70
C ILE A 384 -4.23 10.45 -18.76
N ALA A 385 -3.20 10.52 -19.60
CA ALA A 385 -3.14 11.49 -20.71
C ALA A 385 -4.19 11.19 -21.79
N VAL A 386 -4.28 9.92 -22.21
CA VAL A 386 -5.22 9.45 -23.25
C VAL A 386 -6.67 9.63 -22.79
N ARG A 387 -6.95 9.35 -21.51
CA ARG A 387 -8.28 9.52 -20.90
C ARG A 387 -8.64 10.99 -20.61
N GLY A 388 -7.76 11.94 -20.90
CA GLY A 388 -8.04 13.37 -20.75
C GLY A 388 -7.98 13.90 -19.32
N HIS A 389 -7.47 13.13 -18.36
CA HIS A 389 -7.36 13.52 -16.94
C HIS A 389 -6.11 14.37 -16.63
N LEU A 390 -5.40 14.85 -17.66
CA LEU A 390 -4.30 15.80 -17.48
C LEU A 390 -4.79 17.26 -17.49
N PRO A 391 -4.33 18.10 -16.54
CA PRO A 391 -4.60 19.54 -16.56
C PRO A 391 -4.23 20.18 -17.90
N TRP A 392 -5.05 21.13 -18.37
CA TRP A 392 -4.83 21.81 -19.65
C TRP A 392 -3.47 22.53 -19.69
N THR A 393 -3.04 23.09 -18.57
CA THR A 393 -1.74 23.77 -18.40
C THR A 393 -0.58 22.81 -18.68
N LYS A 394 -0.66 21.60 -18.14
CA LYS A 394 0.33 20.53 -18.36
C LYS A 394 0.30 20.01 -19.80
N ARG A 395 -0.89 19.86 -20.40
CA ARG A 395 -1.02 19.48 -21.82
C ARG A 395 -0.39 20.52 -22.75
N ALA A 396 -0.66 21.80 -22.50
CA ALA A 396 -0.10 22.91 -23.27
C ALA A 396 1.43 23.00 -23.12
N SER A 397 1.95 22.92 -21.88
CA SER A 397 3.39 22.97 -21.62
C SER A 397 4.14 21.80 -22.25
N MET A 398 3.57 20.58 -22.22
CA MET A 398 4.16 19.42 -22.88
C MET A 398 4.13 19.53 -24.42
N LYS A 399 3.06 20.11 -25.00
CA LYS A 399 3.00 20.37 -26.44
C LYS A 399 4.06 21.39 -26.87
N PHE A 400 4.24 22.46 -26.09
CA PHE A 400 5.31 23.43 -26.30
C PHE A 400 6.70 22.79 -26.16
N ALA A 401 6.92 22.00 -25.10
CA ALA A 401 8.18 21.29 -24.87
C ALA A 401 8.51 20.34 -26.02
N ARG A 402 7.52 19.64 -26.59
CA ARG A 402 7.71 18.78 -27.78
C ARG A 402 8.24 19.58 -28.97
N VAL A 403 7.68 20.75 -29.25
CA VAL A 403 8.12 21.61 -30.37
C VAL A 403 9.52 22.16 -30.11
N LEU A 404 9.79 22.65 -28.89
CA LEU A 404 11.08 23.23 -28.51
C LEU A 404 12.21 22.19 -28.52
N LEU A 405 11.98 21.02 -27.89
CA LEU A 405 12.99 19.96 -27.75
C LEU A 405 13.16 19.14 -29.03
N GLY A 406 12.10 19.02 -29.86
CA GLY A 406 12.14 18.30 -31.13
C GLY A 406 12.88 19.03 -32.25
N ASN A 407 13.12 20.34 -32.10
CA ASN A 407 13.82 21.15 -33.10
C ASN A 407 15.20 21.59 -32.57
N THR A 408 16.26 21.10 -33.21
CA THR A 408 17.64 21.34 -32.78
C THR A 408 18.05 22.81 -32.83
N TRP A 409 17.53 23.57 -33.81
CA TRP A 409 17.78 25.00 -33.94
C TRP A 409 17.09 25.77 -32.82
N LEU A 410 15.78 25.54 -32.59
CA LEU A 410 15.02 26.19 -31.51
C LEU A 410 15.61 25.89 -30.12
N PHE A 411 15.95 24.62 -29.84
CA PHE A 411 16.60 24.25 -28.59
C PHE A 411 17.96 24.94 -28.41
N GLY A 412 18.77 25.02 -29.47
CA GLY A 412 20.08 25.66 -29.44
C GLY A 412 20.02 27.17 -29.22
N THR A 413 19.13 27.86 -29.95
CA THR A 413 18.97 29.33 -29.85
C THR A 413 18.35 29.74 -28.52
N SER A 414 17.27 29.09 -28.10
CA SER A 414 16.63 29.34 -26.80
C SER A 414 17.59 29.10 -25.62
N GLY A 415 18.38 28.02 -25.66
CA GLY A 415 19.39 27.74 -24.64
C GLY A 415 20.53 28.77 -24.61
N ARG A 416 20.90 29.37 -25.75
CA ARG A 416 21.88 30.47 -25.81
C ARG A 416 21.32 31.75 -25.22
N ILE A 417 20.09 32.12 -25.61
CA ILE A 417 19.39 33.30 -25.07
C ILE A 417 19.21 33.14 -23.56
N GLY A 418 18.74 31.98 -23.11
CA GLY A 418 18.53 31.67 -21.69
C GLY A 418 19.80 31.86 -20.85
N ARG A 419 20.94 31.31 -21.30
CA ARG A 419 22.24 31.47 -20.61
C ARG A 419 22.68 32.93 -20.45
N TRP A 420 22.36 33.80 -21.42
CA TRP A 420 22.72 35.22 -21.36
C TRP A 420 21.73 36.06 -20.56
N LEU A 421 20.43 35.74 -20.65
CA LEU A 421 19.35 36.53 -20.06
C LEU A 421 19.11 36.18 -18.58
N LEU A 422 19.04 34.89 -18.22
CA LEU A 422 18.70 34.46 -16.85
C LEU A 422 19.58 35.08 -15.76
N PRO A 423 20.92 35.18 -15.91
CA PRO A 423 21.78 35.82 -14.90
C PRO A 423 21.54 37.33 -14.72
N LYS A 424 20.90 37.98 -15.70
CA LYS A 424 20.62 39.43 -15.69
C LYS A 424 19.22 39.76 -15.20
N LEU A 425 18.35 38.77 -15.05
CA LEU A 425 16.98 38.97 -14.59
C LEU A 425 16.96 39.20 -13.08
N PRO A 426 16.14 40.14 -12.59
CA PRO A 426 15.97 40.35 -11.16
C PRO A 426 15.35 39.12 -10.50
N ARG A 427 15.71 38.86 -9.23
CA ARG A 427 15.30 37.63 -8.51
C ARG A 427 13.80 37.41 -8.52
N PHE A 428 12.97 38.45 -8.36
CA PHE A 428 11.50 38.29 -8.34
C PHE A 428 10.93 37.81 -9.68
N MET A 429 11.60 38.05 -10.81
CA MET A 429 11.18 37.53 -12.11
C MET A 429 11.59 36.07 -12.29
N VAL A 430 12.70 35.65 -11.68
CA VAL A 430 13.19 34.26 -11.74
C VAL A 430 12.45 33.37 -10.74
N TYR A 431 12.29 33.84 -9.50
CA TYR A 431 11.66 33.15 -8.38
C TYR A 431 10.25 33.70 -8.17
N ASN A 432 9.34 33.29 -9.04
CA ASN A 432 7.93 33.65 -8.99
C ASN A 432 7.04 32.39 -8.88
N ARG A 433 5.73 32.58 -8.74
CA ARG A 433 4.75 31.48 -8.59
C ARG A 433 4.74 30.44 -9.72
N PHE A 434 5.21 30.80 -10.91
CA PHE A 434 5.31 29.90 -12.07
C PHE A 434 6.61 29.08 -12.09
N ASN A 435 7.62 29.48 -11.31
CA ASN A 435 8.85 28.71 -11.13
C ASN A 435 8.72 27.76 -9.92
N VAL A 436 8.15 26.57 -10.16
CA VAL A 436 7.99 25.55 -9.11
C VAL A 436 9.34 25.09 -8.54
N TRP A 437 10.39 25.01 -9.36
CA TRP A 437 11.75 24.68 -8.90
C TRP A 437 12.26 25.72 -7.89
N GLY A 438 12.01 26.99 -8.20
CA GLY A 438 12.39 28.15 -7.41
C GLY A 438 11.72 28.26 -6.03
N LYS A 439 10.73 27.41 -5.70
CA LYS A 439 10.07 27.43 -4.38
C LYS A 439 11.00 26.99 -3.26
N GLN A 440 11.87 26.02 -3.52
CA GLN A 440 12.75 25.41 -2.51
C GLN A 440 14.21 25.29 -2.96
N ARG A 441 14.52 25.63 -4.21
CA ARG A 441 15.85 25.47 -4.79
C ARG A 441 16.27 26.74 -5.53
N GLU A 442 17.54 27.09 -5.39
CA GLU A 442 18.18 28.06 -6.27
C GLU A 442 18.44 27.41 -7.64
N LEU A 443 18.40 28.21 -8.71
CA LEU A 443 18.88 27.76 -10.00
C LEU A 443 20.42 27.67 -9.96
N PRO A 444 21.02 26.62 -10.55
CA PRO A 444 22.47 26.54 -10.64
C PRO A 444 23.02 27.70 -11.50
N PRO A 445 24.28 28.11 -11.29
CA PRO A 445 24.90 29.15 -12.10
C PRO A 445 24.89 28.72 -13.59
N MET A 446 24.38 29.61 -14.45
CA MET A 446 24.26 29.31 -15.88
C MET A 446 25.66 29.18 -16.50
N PRO A 447 25.97 28.08 -17.19
CA PRO A 447 27.29 27.88 -17.77
C PRO A 447 27.51 28.83 -18.96
N LYS A 448 28.76 29.28 -19.18
CA LYS A 448 29.11 30.13 -20.34
C LYS A 448 28.86 29.43 -21.68
N GLN A 449 29.14 28.13 -21.73
CA GLN A 449 29.02 27.29 -22.93
C GLN A 449 28.08 26.12 -22.69
N SER A 450 27.33 25.73 -23.71
CA SER A 450 26.53 24.49 -23.68
C SER A 450 27.43 23.27 -23.88
N PHE A 451 26.98 22.09 -23.43
CA PHE A 451 27.69 20.84 -23.67
C PHE A 451 27.99 20.61 -25.17
N ARG A 452 27.06 20.97 -26.07
CA ARG A 452 27.26 20.85 -27.53
C ARG A 452 28.37 21.77 -28.05
N GLU A 453 28.47 22.99 -27.52
CA GLU A 453 29.55 23.93 -27.87
C GLU A 453 30.89 23.42 -27.37
N LEU A 454 30.96 22.97 -26.11
CA LEU A 454 32.14 22.34 -25.51
C LEU A 454 32.60 21.10 -26.31
N TYR A 455 31.66 20.22 -26.66
CA TYR A 455 31.96 19.02 -27.43
C TYR A 455 32.48 19.35 -28.83
N ARG A 456 31.86 20.29 -29.55
CA ARG A 456 32.36 20.73 -30.87
C ARG A 456 33.74 21.38 -30.81
N GLN A 457 34.04 22.14 -29.76
CA GLN A 457 35.37 22.71 -29.57
C GLN A 457 36.42 21.63 -29.30
N ARG A 458 36.05 20.61 -28.51
CA ARG A 458 36.93 19.46 -28.24
C ARG A 458 37.18 18.62 -29.48
N MET A 459 36.19 18.43 -30.35
CA MET A 459 36.33 17.67 -31.61
C MET A 459 37.11 18.44 -32.69
N LYS A 460 37.35 19.74 -32.50
CA LYS A 460 38.16 20.59 -33.40
C LYS A 460 39.61 20.72 -32.94
N LYS A 461 39.91 20.27 -31.71
CA LYS A 461 41.26 20.04 -31.23
C LYS A 461 41.61 18.59 -31.52
#